data_AF-A0A534RPV9-F1
#
_entry.id   AF-A0A534RPV9-F1
#
_cell.length_a   1.000
_cell.length_b   1.000
_cell.length_c   1.000
_cell.angle_alpha   90.00
_cell.angle_beta   90.00
_cell.angle_gamma   90.00
#
_symmetry.space_group_name_H-M   'P 1'
#
loop_
_entity.id
_entity.type
_entity.pdbx_description
1 polymer ?
#
loop_
_entity_poly.entity_id
_entity_poly.type
_entity_poly.pdbx_seq_one_letter_code
_entity_poly.pdbx_strand_id
1 'polypeptide(L)'
;DTRGTAMANVLAALQAGVGEFDASIRGMGGSPFAPGVNGNVATEDLAAMLLDMGMEVGVDLGKLAAAARLAGELVGRELPGHLGRAPAEGEA
;
A
#
# COMPACT_ATOMS: atom_id res chain seq x y z
N ASP A 1 -2.13 9.07 -2.33
CA ASP A 1 -1.68 9.51 -1.01
C ASP A 1 -0.81 10.79 -0.98
N THR A 2 -0.91 11.69 -1.96
CA THR A 2 -0.17 12.97 -1.97
C THR A 2 -0.33 13.84 -0.73
N ARG A 3 -1.47 13.73 -0.03
CA ARG A 3 -1.76 14.48 1.20
C ARG A 3 -1.89 13.57 2.43
N GLY A 4 -1.49 12.31 2.35
CA GLY A 4 -1.62 11.36 3.47
C GLY A 4 -3.06 10.98 3.83
N THR A 5 -4.03 11.21 2.94
CA THR A 5 -5.45 10.97 3.22
C THR A 5 -6.02 9.76 2.47
N ALA A 6 -5.21 9.00 1.73
CA ALA A 6 -5.74 7.93 0.89
C ALA A 6 -6.44 6.83 1.70
N MET A 7 -5.84 6.37 2.79
CA MET A 7 -6.45 5.34 3.65
C MET A 7 -7.76 5.81 4.30
N ALA A 8 -7.82 7.08 4.74
CA ALA A 8 -9.05 7.66 5.27
C ALA A 8 -10.16 7.74 4.21
N ASN A 9 -9.80 8.07 2.96
CA ASN A 9 -10.74 8.10 1.85
C ASN A 9 -11.22 6.69 1.46
N VAL A 10 -10.34 5.68 1.50
CA VAL A 10 -10.72 4.28 1.32
C VAL A 10 -11.74 3.87 2.38
N LEU A 11 -11.48 4.16 3.65
CA LEU A 11 -12.40 3.84 4.74
C LEU A 11 -13.77 4.50 4.54
N ALA A 12 -13.79 5.79 4.15
CA ALA A 12 -15.04 6.49 3.84
C ALA A 12 -15.78 5.87 2.64
N ALA A 13 -15.05 5.44 1.61
CA ALA A 13 -15.62 4.79 0.43
C ALA A 13 -16.17 3.39 0.75
N LEU A 14 -15.49 2.60 1.59
CA LEU A 14 -15.98 1.32 2.11
C LEU A 14 -17.32 1.50 2.82
N GLN A 15 -17.44 2.51 3.68
CA GLN A 15 -18.69 2.85 4.39
C GLN A 15 -19.81 3.28 3.43
N ALA A 16 -19.46 3.80 2.25
CA ALA A 16 -20.40 4.13 1.19
C ALA A 16 -20.73 2.94 0.27
N GLY A 17 -20.16 1.75 0.50
CA GLY A 17 -20.41 0.53 -0.25
C GLY A 17 -19.48 0.28 -1.46
N VAL A 18 -18.39 1.04 -1.59
CA VAL A 18 -17.37 0.78 -2.62
C VAL A 18 -16.53 -0.43 -2.21
N GLY A 19 -16.32 -1.37 -3.14
CA GLY A 19 -15.56 -2.61 -2.89
C GLY A 19 -14.32 -2.79 -3.77
N GLU A 20 -14.02 -1.85 -4.67
CA GLU A 20 -12.91 -1.94 -5.61
C GLU A 20 -12.06 -0.67 -5.53
N PHE A 21 -10.74 -0.85 -5.42
CA PHE A 21 -9.79 0.23 -5.20
C PHE A 21 -8.52 0.01 -6.02
N ASP A 22 -8.09 1.06 -6.71
CA ASP A 22 -6.79 1.08 -7.35
C ASP A 22 -5.70 1.47 -6.35
N ALA A 23 -4.59 0.73 -6.42
CA ALA A 23 -3.41 0.96 -5.60
C ALA A 23 -2.14 0.68 -6.42
N SER A 24 -0.98 1.07 -5.89
CA SER A 24 0.31 0.76 -6.51
C SER A 24 1.25 0.10 -5.52
N ILE A 25 2.00 -0.90 -5.96
CA ILE A 25 2.97 -1.60 -5.13
C ILE A 25 3.95 -0.60 -4.51
N ARG A 26 4.18 -0.68 -3.19
CA ARG A 26 5.01 0.28 -2.44
C ARG A 26 4.54 1.74 -2.52
N GLY A 27 3.33 2.02 -3.00
CA GLY A 27 2.86 3.39 -3.27
C GLY A 27 3.60 4.05 -4.43
N MET A 28 4.09 3.24 -5.38
CA MET A 28 4.85 3.71 -6.53
C MET A 28 4.02 4.64 -7.43
N GLY A 29 4.73 5.49 -8.17
CA GLY A 29 4.13 6.58 -8.95
C GLY A 29 3.93 7.78 -8.05
N GLY A 30 4.70 8.85 -8.30
CA GLY A 30 4.50 10.15 -7.67
C GLY A 30 3.44 10.96 -8.41
N SER A 31 3.22 12.21 -8.00
CA SER A 31 2.36 13.13 -8.74
C SER A 31 3.18 13.97 -9.74
N PRO A 32 2.81 14.03 -11.03
CA PRO A 32 3.47 14.94 -11.97
C PRO A 32 3.24 16.42 -11.63
N PHE A 33 2.19 16.70 -10.85
CA PHE A 33 1.83 18.06 -10.40
C PHE A 33 2.46 18.45 -9.06
N ALA A 34 3.06 17.49 -8.35
CA ALA A 34 3.77 17.73 -7.11
C ALA A 34 5.03 16.84 -7.08
N PRO A 35 6.16 17.34 -7.57
CA PRO A 35 7.40 16.60 -7.56
C PRO A 35 7.84 16.24 -6.14
N GLY A 36 8.22 14.99 -5.92
CA GLY A 36 8.79 14.52 -4.65
C GLY A 36 7.78 14.11 -3.57
N VAL A 37 6.47 14.26 -3.79
CA VAL A 37 5.45 13.75 -2.87
C VAL A 37 4.88 12.40 -3.35
N ASN A 38 4.34 11.64 -2.40
CA ASN A 38 3.72 10.35 -2.66
C ASN A 38 2.55 10.50 -3.66
N GLY A 39 2.32 9.50 -4.51
CA GLY A 39 1.23 9.53 -5.48
C GLY A 39 0.12 8.57 -5.08
N ASN A 40 0.31 7.28 -5.27
CA ASN A 40 -0.72 6.26 -5.01
C ASN A 40 -0.75 5.80 -3.55
N VAL A 41 -1.83 5.13 -3.15
CA VAL A 41 -1.84 4.32 -1.93
C VAL A 41 -1.03 3.05 -2.17
N ALA A 42 -0.31 2.57 -1.14
CA ALA A 42 0.46 1.34 -1.24
C ALA A 42 -0.48 0.12 -1.20
N THR A 43 -0.36 -0.77 -2.17
CA THR A 43 -1.21 -1.97 -2.28
C THR A 43 -1.10 -2.85 -1.02
N GLU A 44 0.12 -3.02 -0.50
CA GLU A 44 0.36 -3.87 0.66
C GLU A 44 -0.18 -3.27 1.96
N ASP A 45 -0.11 -1.95 2.13
CA ASP A 45 -0.65 -1.28 3.31
C ASP A 45 -2.20 -1.29 3.27
N LEU A 46 -2.77 -1.14 2.08
CA LEU A 46 -4.21 -1.29 1.87
C LEU A 46 -4.69 -2.72 2.16
N ALA A 47 -4.00 -3.72 1.61
CA ALA A 47 -4.35 -5.12 1.83
C ALA A 47 -4.27 -5.52 3.31
N ALA A 48 -3.22 -5.09 4.01
CA ALA A 48 -3.11 -5.33 5.46
C ALA A 48 -4.23 -4.66 6.25
N MET A 49 -4.54 -3.39 5.98
CA MET A 49 -5.66 -2.72 6.67
C MET A 49 -6.98 -3.48 6.46
N LEU A 50 -7.27 -3.89 5.22
CA LEU A 50 -8.50 -4.63 4.93
C LEU A 50 -8.55 -5.97 5.67
N LEU A 51 -7.44 -6.71 5.71
CA LEU A 51 -7.32 -7.95 6.47
C LEU A 51 -7.52 -7.71 7.98
N ASP A 52 -6.89 -6.68 8.55
CA ASP A 52 -7.04 -6.31 9.97
C ASP A 52 -8.48 -5.90 10.31
N MET A 53 -9.21 -5.34 9.35
CA MET A 53 -10.64 -5.04 9.45
C MET A 53 -11.55 -6.28 9.30
N GLY A 54 -10.97 -7.47 9.10
CA GLY A 54 -11.71 -8.72 8.92
C GLY A 54 -12.31 -8.89 7.52
N MET A 55 -11.84 -8.12 6.53
CA MET A 55 -12.28 -8.23 5.14
C MET A 55 -11.40 -9.20 4.36
N GLU A 56 -11.99 -9.86 3.36
CA GLU A 56 -11.25 -10.71 2.44
C GLU A 56 -10.53 -9.85 1.38
N VAL A 57 -9.29 -10.22 1.06
CA VAL A 57 -8.53 -9.67 -0.06
C VAL A 57 -8.05 -10.81 -0.94
N GLY A 58 -8.03 -10.60 -2.26
CA GLY A 58 -7.60 -11.61 -3.24
C GLY A 58 -6.09 -11.82 -3.36
N VAL A 59 -5.30 -11.36 -2.37
CA VAL A 59 -3.83 -11.35 -2.41
C VAL A 59 -3.24 -11.97 -1.14
N ASP A 60 -2.14 -12.70 -1.31
CA ASP A 60 -1.34 -13.25 -0.22
C ASP A 60 -0.39 -12.17 0.32
N LEU A 61 -0.54 -11.82 1.60
CA LEU A 61 0.19 -10.71 2.21
C LEU A 61 1.70 -10.98 2.26
N GLY A 62 2.13 -12.23 2.46
CA GLY A 62 3.55 -12.60 2.48
C GLY A 62 4.19 -12.49 1.09
N LYS A 63 3.51 -12.97 0.04
CA LYS A 63 3.96 -12.81 -1.34
C LYS A 63 3.97 -11.34 -1.75
N LEU A 64 2.97 -10.57 -1.32
CA LEU A 64 2.89 -9.14 -1.59
C LEU A 64 4.02 -8.36 -0.90
N ALA A 65 4.37 -8.71 0.34
CA ALA A 65 5.51 -8.15 1.06
C ALA A 65 6.85 -8.44 0.34
N ALA A 66 7.05 -9.68 -0.13
CA ALA A 66 8.22 -10.06 -0.90
C ALA A 66 8.32 -9.28 -2.23
N ALA A 67 7.21 -9.16 -2.96
CA ALA A 67 7.14 -8.36 -4.18
C ALA A 67 7.41 -6.87 -3.90
N ALA A 68 6.92 -6.35 -2.78
CA ALA A 68 7.14 -4.98 -2.33
C ALA A 68 8.63 -4.71 -2.04
N ARG A 69 9.34 -5.64 -1.36
CA ARG A 69 10.80 -5.55 -1.17
C ARG A 69 11.53 -5.52 -2.51
N LEU A 70 11.22 -6.48 -3.40
CA LEU A 70 11.82 -6.54 -4.74
C LEU A 70 11.59 -5.24 -5.53
N ALA A 71 10.39 -4.66 -5.45
CA ALA A 71 10.09 -3.39 -6.12
C ALA A 71 10.97 -2.24 -5.58
N GLY A 72 11.21 -2.18 -4.26
CA GLY A 72 12.14 -1.23 -3.67
C GLY A 72 13.57 -1.39 -4.20
N GLU A 73 14.05 -2.62 -4.29
CA GLU A 73 15.38 -2.96 -4.83
C GLU A 73 15.52 -2.55 -6.31
N LEU A 74 14.52 -2.87 -7.14
CA LEU A 74 14.54 -2.59 -8.58
C LEU A 74 14.44 -1.10 -8.90
N VAL A 75 13.65 -0.32 -8.15
CA VAL A 75 13.56 1.13 -8.38
C VAL A 75 14.81 1.85 -7.83
N GLY A 76 15.54 1.24 -6.91
CA GLY A 76 16.81 1.78 -6.41
C GLY A 76 16.63 3.03 -5.53
N ARG A 77 15.45 3.22 -4.94
CA ARG A 77 15.16 4.29 -3.97
C ARG A 77 14.12 3.83 -2.95
N GLU A 78 14.07 4.52 -1.83
CA GLU A 78 13.03 4.28 -0.84
C GLU A 78 11.65 4.64 -1.39
N LEU A 79 10.70 3.73 -1.19
CA LEU A 79 9.30 3.89 -1.63
C LEU A 79 8.37 4.03 -0.41
N PRO A 80 7.21 4.72 -0.56
CA PRO A 80 6.35 5.11 0.57
C PRO A 80 5.80 3.97 1.42
N GLY A 81 5.50 2.81 0.83
CA GLY A 81 4.80 1.72 1.53
C GLY A 81 5.46 1.28 2.84
N HIS A 82 4.70 0.77 3.79
CA HIS A 82 5.20 0.42 5.12
C HIS A 82 5.47 -1.08 5.25
N LEU A 83 4.59 -1.92 4.74
CA LEU A 83 4.64 -3.36 5.01
C LEU A 83 5.91 -4.06 4.46
N GLY A 84 6.41 -3.63 3.29
CA GLY A 84 7.68 -4.12 2.75
C GLY A 84 8.93 -3.76 3.58
N ARG A 85 8.80 -2.90 4.60
CA ARG A 85 9.87 -2.55 5.55
C ARG A 85 9.77 -3.31 6.88
N ALA A 86 8.62 -3.92 7.17
CA ALA A 86 8.44 -4.70 8.39
C ALA A 86 9.27 -6.00 8.30
N PRO A 87 9.89 -6.45 9.40
CA PRO A 87 10.49 -7.79 9.46
C PRO A 87 9.41 -8.84 9.19
N ALA A 88 9.78 -9.97 8.60
CA ALA A 88 8.84 -11.06 8.42
C ALA A 88 8.30 -11.50 9.78
N GLU A 89 7.01 -11.83 9.86
CA GLU A 89 6.42 -12.34 11.10
C GLU A 89 7.23 -13.56 11.59
N GLY A 90 7.82 -13.45 12.79
CA GLY A 90 8.68 -14.47 13.39
C GLY A 90 10.17 -14.11 13.53
N GLU A 91 10.60 -12.92 13.11
CA GLU A 91 12.00 -12.45 13.26
C GLU A 91 12.24 -11.46 14.44
N ALA A 92 11.29 -11.35 15.39
CA ALA A 92 11.39 -10.48 16.57
C ALA A 92 11.82 -11.23 17.84
#